data_AF-A0A8S0XFB2-F1
#
_entry.id   AF-A0A8S0XFB2-F1
#
_cell.length_a   1.000
_cell.length_b   1.000
_cell.length_c   1.000
_cell.angle_alpha   90.00
_cell.angle_beta   90.00
_cell.angle_gamma   90.00
#
_symmetry.space_group_name_H-M   'P 1'
#
loop_
_entity.id
_entity.type
_entity.pdbx_description
1 polymer ?
#
loop_
_entity_poly.entity_id
_entity_poly.type
_entity_poly.pdbx_seq_one_letter_code
_entity_poly.pdbx_strand_id
1 'polypeptide(L)'
;MLRTLFTFARPPSMPSSLQETGPDRIQRRKSTSQEVKTSRKTTQTPGNERHPPKSAGISRLPVEVMQEIFSIVVQPHRILRTEVVSEAWALSHVSREWANIALCSAPLWGQITVHLWQKRRNPVLFEQMVHTLLKRSRDADLYLLIDTSSDQMMVVIQGSPPLLIALNSISDHLSSLQYLEIDIRHAQTPTASKTPYCLFEIAPRLREVIIHSGPILTLPFTQIVSFRHGGGPNPLHDLLDSADQLVSLDLRSFDLQGLDPIPRCTLLPLLQSLHLSFKPEAITRDLFENLSLPALRSFSVDKPPPNFLHSFMTYTIRSTHPCRLQQLSIVEYQFQPNELMALITATPHLLSLRVPCPSRADFISFLEQSPLTFLPLLEELIFDCGYDIENSAPFINWLATSRCEIPEQTNCRVMKNFEVHFHNEESRYKNLEVLEAVKVPTPSHQTQSEKSADDAQVLQWWKCLLDHTEDYLVNCKDPDKKREFKTLMSSAVLSTLKEFDFQLVLRSGIYHPLYYLSMLDRKHPVEKELRVRRTARTLVQSWIPMFTAELPNRSWRLKANSVVYVPRHDPFRRSPDALQMIFGDQWRGNKEAPKAAGVPESSSKFSLPRPNILTIAFASFVVLGTLYTSS
;
A
#
# COMPACT_ATOMS: atom_id res chain seq x y z
N MET A 1 13.95 -4.90 44.18
CA MET A 1 13.48 -6.31 44.23
C MET A 1 13.40 -6.86 42.81
N LEU A 2 14.54 -7.24 42.23
CA LEU A 2 14.64 -7.86 40.90
C LEU A 2 15.75 -8.91 40.97
N ARG A 3 15.39 -10.19 40.94
CA ARG A 3 16.29 -11.33 40.67
C ARG A 3 15.50 -12.52 40.12
N THR A 4 15.80 -12.82 38.85
CA THR A 4 16.26 -14.12 38.32
C THR A 4 15.41 -15.40 38.46
N LEU A 5 15.39 -16.13 37.33
CA LEU A 5 15.34 -17.60 37.12
C LEU A 5 14.03 -18.14 36.53
N PHE A 6 14.10 -18.56 35.26
CA PHE A 6 13.44 -19.80 34.84
C PHE A 6 14.42 -20.66 34.04
N THR A 7 14.74 -21.79 34.65
CA THR A 7 15.56 -22.89 34.18
C THR A 7 14.77 -23.83 33.27
N PHE A 8 15.48 -24.39 32.30
CA PHE A 8 15.08 -25.50 31.45
C PHE A 8 14.60 -26.72 32.26
N ALA A 9 13.46 -27.30 31.85
CA ALA A 9 13.07 -28.65 32.23
C ALA A 9 12.61 -29.43 30.98
N ARG A 10 13.42 -30.42 30.60
CA ARG A 10 13.01 -31.56 29.74
C ARG A 10 11.98 -32.42 30.49
N PRO A 11 11.08 -33.08 29.75
CA PRO A 11 10.61 -34.40 30.13
C PRO A 11 10.89 -35.45 29.03
N PRO A 12 10.75 -36.76 29.36
CA PRO A 12 11.67 -37.79 28.92
C PRO A 12 11.17 -38.66 27.77
N SER A 13 12.14 -39.34 27.18
CA SER A 13 12.02 -40.50 26.29
C SER A 13 11.34 -41.70 26.97
N MET A 14 10.58 -42.48 26.16
CA MET A 14 10.44 -43.96 26.10
C MET A 14 9.02 -44.32 25.57
N PRO A 15 8.76 -45.55 25.08
CA PRO A 15 9.53 -46.37 24.15
C PRO A 15 8.69 -46.84 22.94
N SER A 16 9.42 -47.30 21.93
CA SER A 16 8.99 -48.15 20.82
C SER A 16 8.33 -49.46 21.25
N SER A 17 7.20 -49.84 20.63
CA SER A 17 6.90 -51.24 20.26
C SER A 17 5.57 -51.37 19.46
N LEU A 18 5.57 -52.32 18.51
CA LEU A 18 4.42 -53.08 17.97
C LEU A 18 3.47 -52.32 17.01
N GLN A 19 3.00 -52.87 15.88
CA GLN A 19 3.18 -54.16 15.24
C GLN A 19 2.66 -54.05 13.79
N GLU A 20 3.27 -54.81 12.89
CA GLU A 20 2.81 -55.07 11.53
C GLU A 20 1.39 -55.64 11.50
N THR A 21 0.55 -55.19 10.57
CA THR A 21 -0.51 -56.03 10.01
C THR A 21 -0.59 -55.78 8.50
N GLY A 22 -0.18 -56.79 7.74
CA GLY A 22 -0.42 -56.89 6.31
C GLY A 22 -1.88 -57.29 6.00
N PRO A 23 -2.28 -57.18 4.73
CA PRO A 23 -3.68 -57.26 4.33
C PRO A 23 -4.03 -58.67 3.85
N ASP A 24 -5.21 -59.18 4.22
CA ASP A 24 -5.89 -60.10 3.31
C ASP A 24 -7.39 -60.31 3.60
N ARG A 25 -8.15 -60.23 2.50
CA ARG A 25 -9.26 -61.14 2.12
C ARG A 25 -10.59 -61.12 2.91
N ILE A 26 -11.68 -60.70 2.24
CA ILE A 26 -12.68 -61.62 1.62
C ILE A 26 -13.96 -60.88 1.15
N GLN A 27 -14.30 -61.21 -0.09
CA GLN A 27 -15.56 -61.00 -0.81
C GLN A 27 -16.82 -61.42 -0.03
N ARG A 28 -17.95 -60.72 -0.22
CA ARG A 28 -19.25 -61.31 -0.66
C ARG A 28 -20.42 -60.37 -0.40
N ARG A 29 -21.17 -60.06 -1.47
CA ARG A 29 -22.63 -60.24 -1.67
C ARG A 29 -23.08 -59.29 -2.81
N LYS A 30 -23.31 -59.83 -4.01
CA LYS A 30 -24.61 -60.29 -4.54
C LYS A 30 -25.66 -59.18 -4.54
N SER A 31 -25.89 -58.54 -5.70
CA SER A 31 -26.92 -58.90 -6.68
C SER A 31 -28.32 -58.52 -6.23
N THR A 32 -28.89 -57.43 -6.76
CA THR A 32 -30.32 -57.37 -7.10
C THR A 32 -30.52 -56.35 -8.23
N SER A 33 -30.66 -56.85 -9.45
CA SER A 33 -31.30 -56.13 -10.55
C SER A 33 -32.81 -56.23 -10.33
N GLN A 34 -33.52 -55.11 -10.41
CA GLN A 34 -34.94 -55.11 -10.73
C GLN A 34 -35.19 -54.08 -11.82
N GLU A 35 -35.41 -54.60 -13.03
CA GLU A 35 -36.15 -53.94 -14.09
C GLU A 35 -37.55 -53.58 -13.58
N VAL A 36 -37.88 -52.29 -13.62
CA VAL A 36 -39.27 -51.84 -13.57
C VAL A 36 -39.63 -51.26 -14.92
N LYS A 37 -40.25 -52.10 -15.74
CA LYS A 37 -40.98 -51.74 -16.95
C LYS A 37 -42.13 -50.81 -16.56
N THR A 38 -42.04 -49.54 -16.92
CA THR A 38 -43.16 -48.60 -16.86
C THR A 38 -43.85 -48.55 -18.23
N SER A 39 -45.03 -49.16 -18.30
CA SER A 39 -45.93 -49.07 -19.44
C SER A 39 -46.36 -47.63 -19.70
N ARG A 40 -46.04 -47.14 -20.90
CA ARG A 40 -46.59 -45.92 -21.49
C ARG A 40 -48.12 -46.06 -21.64
N LYS A 41 -48.87 -45.23 -20.93
CA LYS A 41 -50.26 -44.88 -21.28
C LYS A 41 -50.23 -43.50 -21.93
N THR A 42 -50.35 -43.49 -23.25
CA THR A 42 -50.44 -42.30 -24.09
C THR A 42 -51.85 -41.72 -23.95
N THR A 43 -52.01 -40.72 -23.11
CA THR A 43 -53.23 -39.90 -23.09
C THR A 43 -52.95 -38.66 -23.93
N GLN A 44 -53.49 -38.62 -25.15
CA GLN A 44 -53.50 -37.44 -26.00
C GLN A 44 -54.48 -36.41 -25.43
N THR A 45 -53.97 -35.29 -24.96
CA THR A 45 -54.75 -34.07 -24.70
C THR A 45 -54.51 -33.10 -25.86
N PRO A 46 -55.56 -32.61 -26.56
CA PRO A 46 -55.39 -31.64 -27.63
C PRO A 46 -55.36 -30.21 -27.06
N GLY A 47 -54.52 -29.37 -27.65
CA GLY A 47 -54.70 -27.91 -27.65
C GLY A 47 -54.26 -27.18 -26.38
N ASN A 48 -52.96 -26.93 -26.24
CA ASN A 48 -52.49 -25.79 -25.47
C ASN A 48 -51.33 -25.15 -26.23
N GLU A 49 -51.62 -24.03 -26.90
CA GLU A 49 -50.64 -23.19 -27.60
C GLU A 49 -49.59 -22.72 -26.59
N ARG A 50 -48.48 -23.46 -26.50
CA ARG A 50 -47.31 -23.02 -25.77
C ARG A 50 -46.68 -21.89 -26.56
N HIS A 51 -46.89 -20.66 -26.10
CA HIS A 51 -46.03 -19.54 -26.48
C HIS A 51 -44.55 -19.99 -26.35
N PRO A 52 -43.71 -19.79 -27.38
CA PRO A 52 -42.29 -20.10 -27.27
C PRO A 52 -41.72 -19.27 -26.11
N PRO A 53 -40.92 -19.88 -25.21
CA PRO A 53 -40.33 -19.16 -24.10
C PRO A 53 -39.53 -17.97 -24.65
N LYS A 54 -39.93 -16.75 -24.26
CA LYS A 54 -39.34 -15.46 -24.69
C LYS A 54 -37.91 -15.23 -24.17
N SER A 55 -37.19 -16.26 -23.74
CA SER A 55 -35.80 -16.19 -23.28
C SER A 55 -34.76 -16.41 -24.39
N ALA A 56 -35.17 -16.52 -25.66
CA ALA A 56 -34.29 -16.85 -26.79
C ALA A 56 -33.30 -15.75 -27.24
N GLY A 57 -33.23 -14.60 -26.55
CA GLY A 57 -32.35 -13.49 -26.95
C GLY A 57 -30.87 -13.76 -26.69
N ILE A 58 -30.54 -14.38 -25.54
CA ILE A 58 -29.15 -14.63 -25.12
C ILE A 58 -28.59 -15.91 -25.76
N SER A 59 -29.45 -16.91 -26.06
CA SER A 59 -29.06 -18.18 -26.71
C SER A 59 -28.84 -18.06 -28.23
N ARG A 60 -28.60 -16.85 -28.74
CA ARG A 60 -28.38 -16.57 -30.18
C ARG A 60 -27.08 -15.80 -30.44
N LEU A 61 -26.32 -15.47 -29.40
CA LEU A 61 -25.03 -14.83 -29.59
C LEU A 61 -24.05 -15.85 -30.19
N PRO A 62 -23.29 -15.49 -31.24
CA PRO A 62 -22.21 -16.31 -31.74
C PRO A 62 -21.22 -16.65 -30.62
N VAL A 63 -20.62 -17.85 -30.70
CA VAL A 63 -19.69 -18.32 -29.67
C VAL A 63 -18.52 -17.36 -29.50
N GLU A 64 -18.05 -16.75 -30.59
CA GLU A 64 -16.94 -15.80 -30.60
C GLU A 64 -17.29 -14.53 -29.79
N VAL A 65 -18.50 -14.01 -29.94
CA VAL A 65 -19.00 -12.85 -29.18
C VAL A 65 -19.13 -13.21 -27.71
N MET A 66 -19.62 -14.41 -27.41
CA MET A 66 -19.71 -14.91 -26.03
C MET A 66 -18.33 -15.06 -25.38
N GLN A 67 -17.34 -15.55 -26.12
CA GLN A 67 -15.96 -15.66 -25.65
C GLN A 67 -15.34 -14.29 -25.37
N GLU A 68 -15.57 -13.32 -26.24
CA GLU A 68 -15.12 -11.95 -26.04
C GLU A 68 -15.79 -11.32 -24.80
N ILE A 69 -17.10 -11.46 -24.65
CA ILE A 69 -17.83 -11.03 -23.44
C ILE A 69 -17.23 -11.70 -22.20
N PHE A 70 -16.98 -13.01 -22.24
CA PHE A 70 -16.37 -13.73 -21.12
C PHE A 70 -14.98 -13.20 -20.80
N SER A 71 -14.15 -12.88 -21.79
CA SER A 71 -12.82 -12.29 -21.57
C SER A 71 -12.87 -10.89 -20.97
N ILE A 72 -13.92 -10.11 -21.27
CA ILE A 72 -14.12 -8.77 -20.71
C ILE A 72 -14.67 -8.84 -19.29
N VAL A 73 -15.52 -9.83 -19.00
CA VAL A 73 -16.12 -10.06 -17.68
C VAL A 73 -15.07 -10.65 -16.73
N VAL A 74 -14.37 -11.70 -17.18
CA VAL A 74 -13.29 -12.37 -16.45
C VAL A 74 -11.99 -11.62 -16.71
N GLN A 75 -11.83 -10.45 -16.10
CA GLN A 75 -10.61 -9.65 -16.29
C GLN A 75 -9.46 -10.24 -15.47
N PRO A 76 -8.33 -10.59 -16.12
CA PRO A 76 -7.18 -11.19 -15.43
C PRO A 76 -6.63 -10.35 -14.27
N HIS A 77 -6.83 -9.03 -14.32
CA HIS A 77 -6.24 -8.07 -13.39
C HIS A 77 -7.20 -7.55 -12.33
N ARG A 78 -8.48 -7.97 -12.33
CA ARG A 78 -9.51 -7.49 -11.39
C ARG A 78 -9.99 -8.52 -10.38
N ILE A 79 -9.16 -9.50 -10.00
CA ILE A 79 -9.52 -10.38 -8.87
C ILE A 79 -9.64 -9.53 -7.60
N LEU A 80 -10.88 -9.16 -7.27
CA LEU A 80 -11.25 -8.57 -6.00
C LEU A 80 -11.12 -9.67 -4.94
N ARG A 81 -10.44 -9.31 -3.85
CA ARG A 81 -9.74 -10.16 -2.86
C ARG A 81 -10.62 -11.14 -2.05
N THR A 82 -11.88 -11.38 -2.42
CA THR A 82 -12.89 -11.96 -1.51
C THR A 82 -13.72 -13.11 -2.05
N GLU A 83 -13.69 -13.45 -3.34
CA GLU A 83 -14.55 -14.53 -3.86
C GLU A 83 -13.74 -15.69 -4.45
N VAL A 84 -13.90 -16.85 -3.82
CA VAL A 84 -13.19 -18.12 -4.07
C VAL A 84 -13.64 -18.82 -5.36
N VAL A 85 -14.70 -18.32 -5.99
CA VAL A 85 -15.21 -18.84 -7.25
C VAL A 85 -14.59 -18.01 -8.35
N SER A 86 -13.61 -18.56 -9.08
CA SER A 86 -13.15 -17.93 -10.32
C SER A 86 -14.39 -17.59 -11.16
N GLU A 87 -14.46 -16.35 -11.63
CA GLU A 87 -15.61 -15.84 -12.39
C GLU A 87 -15.93 -16.75 -13.59
N ALA A 88 -14.93 -17.46 -14.13
CA ALA A 88 -15.08 -18.49 -15.15
C ALA A 88 -15.97 -19.68 -14.71
N TRP A 89 -15.90 -20.11 -13.45
CA TRP A 89 -16.80 -21.12 -12.91
C TRP A 89 -18.23 -20.60 -12.78
N ALA A 90 -18.40 -19.34 -12.36
CA ALA A 90 -19.73 -18.72 -12.28
C ALA A 90 -20.41 -18.72 -13.67
N LEU A 91 -19.65 -18.40 -14.74
CA LEU A 91 -20.12 -18.49 -16.12
C LEU A 91 -20.56 -19.90 -16.50
N SER A 92 -19.87 -20.93 -15.98
CA SER A 92 -20.24 -22.34 -16.24
C SER A 92 -21.53 -22.79 -15.57
N HIS A 93 -22.07 -22.01 -14.63
CA HIS A 93 -23.32 -22.33 -13.92
C HIS A 93 -24.55 -21.64 -14.52
N VAL A 94 -24.40 -20.73 -15.50
CA VAL A 94 -25.51 -19.96 -16.08
C VAL A 94 -26.41 -20.82 -16.97
N SER A 95 -25.83 -21.50 -17.95
CA SER A 95 -26.55 -22.39 -18.89
C SER A 95 -25.61 -23.46 -19.44
N ARG A 96 -26.16 -24.52 -20.05
CA ARG A 96 -25.32 -25.57 -20.69
C ARG A 96 -24.46 -25.02 -21.82
N GLU A 97 -24.99 -24.07 -22.58
CA GLU A 97 -24.27 -23.44 -23.68
C GLU A 97 -23.11 -22.58 -23.15
N TRP A 98 -23.37 -21.74 -22.14
CA TRP A 98 -22.34 -20.95 -21.48
C TRP A 98 -21.28 -21.83 -20.82
N ALA A 99 -21.68 -22.94 -20.21
CA ALA A 99 -20.76 -23.92 -19.66
C ALA A 99 -19.83 -24.48 -20.74
N ASN A 100 -20.35 -24.92 -21.88
CA ASN A 100 -19.53 -25.43 -22.97
C ASN A 100 -18.57 -24.36 -23.50
N ILE A 101 -19.05 -23.13 -23.71
CA ILE A 101 -18.22 -22.03 -24.19
C ILE A 101 -17.13 -21.69 -23.17
N ALA A 102 -17.49 -21.50 -21.90
CA ALA A 102 -16.56 -21.16 -20.84
C ALA A 102 -15.49 -22.25 -20.65
N LEU A 103 -15.90 -23.52 -20.57
CA LEU A 103 -14.99 -24.66 -20.36
C LEU A 103 -14.06 -24.92 -21.56
N CYS A 104 -14.45 -24.52 -22.78
CA CYS A 104 -13.61 -24.65 -23.98
C CYS A 104 -12.72 -23.42 -24.25
N SER A 105 -12.94 -22.31 -23.54
CA SER A 105 -12.20 -21.07 -23.76
C SER A 105 -10.95 -21.01 -22.90
N ALA A 106 -9.84 -21.52 -23.45
CA ALA A 106 -8.55 -21.61 -22.77
C ALA A 106 -8.10 -20.31 -22.05
N PRO A 107 -8.26 -19.10 -22.63
CA PRO A 107 -7.86 -17.86 -21.95
C PRO A 107 -8.55 -17.61 -20.61
N LEU A 108 -9.79 -18.08 -20.42
CA LEU A 108 -10.52 -17.92 -19.15
C LEU A 108 -9.92 -18.75 -18.01
N TRP A 109 -9.14 -19.77 -18.36
CA TRP A 109 -8.48 -20.69 -17.43
C TRP A 109 -6.98 -20.42 -17.30
N GLY A 110 -6.44 -19.45 -18.04
CA GLY A 110 -5.04 -19.03 -17.94
C GLY A 110 -4.71 -18.50 -16.55
N GLN A 111 -5.68 -17.91 -15.85
CA GLN A 111 -5.51 -17.46 -14.47
C GLN A 111 -6.01 -18.52 -13.48
N ILE A 112 -5.10 -19.09 -12.72
CA ILE A 112 -5.38 -20.15 -11.76
C ILE A 112 -5.09 -19.63 -10.36
N THR A 113 -6.15 -19.32 -9.61
CA THR A 113 -6.03 -19.03 -8.17
C THR A 113 -6.30 -20.28 -7.35
N VAL A 114 -5.34 -20.67 -6.50
CA VAL A 114 -5.35 -21.96 -5.82
C VAL A 114 -5.26 -21.76 -4.32
N HIS A 115 -6.35 -21.93 -3.58
CA HIS A 115 -6.34 -21.75 -2.13
C HIS A 115 -5.97 -23.05 -1.36
N LEU A 116 -4.84 -23.10 -0.66
CA LEU A 116 -4.34 -24.31 0.03
C LEU A 116 -5.13 -24.70 1.29
N TRP A 117 -5.99 -23.84 1.84
CA TRP A 117 -6.91 -24.28 2.89
C TRP A 117 -7.86 -25.38 2.37
N GLN A 118 -8.14 -25.39 1.06
CA GLN A 118 -8.86 -26.48 0.42
C GLN A 118 -8.03 -27.78 0.39
N LYS A 119 -6.70 -27.71 0.13
CA LYS A 119 -5.78 -28.86 0.20
C LYS A 119 -5.77 -29.50 1.59
N ARG A 120 -5.76 -28.68 2.66
CA ARG A 120 -5.82 -29.19 4.05
C ARG A 120 -7.10 -29.98 4.32
N ARG A 121 -8.22 -29.63 3.67
CA ARG A 121 -9.49 -30.33 3.82
C ARG A 121 -9.57 -31.58 2.93
N ASN A 122 -9.08 -31.51 1.69
CA ASN A 122 -9.09 -32.64 0.76
C ASN A 122 -7.96 -32.51 -0.29
N PRO A 123 -6.79 -33.16 -0.09
CA PRO A 123 -5.65 -33.02 -0.98
C PRO A 123 -5.90 -33.64 -2.37
N VAL A 124 -6.69 -34.71 -2.45
CA VAL A 124 -7.00 -35.40 -3.70
C VAL A 124 -7.88 -34.54 -4.61
N LEU A 125 -8.95 -33.96 -4.06
CA LEU A 125 -9.82 -33.04 -4.84
C LEU A 125 -9.07 -31.80 -5.29
N PHE A 126 -8.16 -31.32 -4.45
CA PHE A 126 -7.32 -30.18 -4.78
C PHE A 126 -6.39 -30.47 -5.97
N GLU A 127 -5.68 -31.59 -5.95
CA GLU A 127 -4.82 -32.01 -7.07
C GLU A 127 -5.64 -32.21 -8.35
N GLN A 128 -6.81 -32.85 -8.25
CA GLN A 128 -7.74 -33.01 -9.39
C GLN A 128 -8.23 -31.67 -9.93
N MET A 129 -8.52 -30.70 -9.06
CA MET A 129 -8.94 -29.36 -9.45
C MET A 129 -7.82 -28.64 -10.19
N VAL A 130 -6.61 -28.58 -9.62
CA VAL A 130 -5.45 -27.92 -10.24
C VAL A 130 -5.14 -28.55 -11.59
N HIS A 131 -5.09 -29.88 -11.66
CA HIS A 131 -4.90 -30.61 -12.92
C HIS A 131 -6.00 -30.29 -13.94
N THR A 132 -7.26 -30.18 -13.50
CA THR A 132 -8.38 -29.80 -14.38
C THR A 132 -8.23 -28.39 -14.92
N LEU A 133 -7.80 -27.44 -14.09
CA LEU A 133 -7.60 -26.04 -14.48
C LEU A 133 -6.47 -25.94 -15.51
N LEU A 134 -5.33 -26.58 -15.26
CA LEU A 134 -4.18 -26.61 -16.17
C LEU A 134 -4.50 -27.31 -17.50
N LYS A 135 -5.25 -28.42 -17.44
CA LYS A 135 -5.72 -29.09 -18.66
C LYS A 135 -6.62 -28.19 -19.50
N ARG A 136 -7.36 -27.27 -18.88
CA ARG A 136 -8.24 -26.32 -19.57
C ARG A 136 -7.51 -25.08 -20.06
N SER A 137 -6.46 -24.63 -19.37
CA SER A 137 -5.65 -23.51 -19.83
C SER A 137 -4.90 -23.82 -21.13
N ARG A 138 -4.59 -25.10 -21.40
CA ARG A 138 -3.87 -25.52 -22.62
C ARG A 138 -2.60 -24.66 -22.81
N ASP A 139 -2.44 -24.04 -23.99
CA ASP A 139 -1.31 -23.17 -24.34
C ASP A 139 -1.55 -21.69 -24.03
N ALA A 140 -2.63 -21.34 -23.30
CA ALA A 140 -2.86 -19.96 -22.89
C ALA A 140 -1.79 -19.48 -21.90
N ASP A 141 -1.62 -18.17 -21.82
CA ASP A 141 -0.71 -17.54 -20.87
C ASP A 141 -1.15 -17.84 -19.44
N LEU A 142 -0.27 -18.51 -18.70
CA LEU A 142 -0.58 -18.96 -17.35
C LEU A 142 -0.19 -17.89 -16.32
N TYR A 143 -1.17 -17.49 -15.52
CA TYR A 143 -1.03 -16.68 -14.31
C TYR A 143 -1.41 -17.55 -13.10
N LEU A 144 -0.41 -18.15 -12.46
CA LEU A 144 -0.62 -19.01 -11.29
C LEU A 144 -0.49 -18.21 -10.00
N LEU A 145 -1.56 -18.18 -9.21
CA LEU A 145 -1.62 -17.50 -7.92
C LEU A 145 -2.06 -18.50 -6.85
N ILE A 146 -1.16 -18.96 -6.00
CA ILE A 146 -1.52 -19.90 -4.92
C ILE A 146 -1.73 -19.09 -3.62
N ASP A 147 -2.77 -19.35 -2.82
CA ASP A 147 -3.16 -18.59 -1.62
C ASP A 147 -3.41 -19.49 -0.41
N THR A 148 -3.16 -19.02 0.80
CA THR A 148 -3.13 -19.83 2.02
C THR A 148 -3.54 -19.10 3.29
N SER A 149 -3.73 -17.78 3.24
CA SER A 149 -4.07 -17.03 4.45
C SER A 149 -5.56 -17.19 4.77
N SER A 150 -5.90 -17.49 6.02
CA SER A 150 -7.30 -17.46 6.50
C SER A 150 -7.69 -16.11 7.10
N ASP A 151 -6.73 -15.18 7.26
CA ASP A 151 -6.98 -13.85 7.80
C ASP A 151 -6.16 -12.79 7.04
N GLN A 152 -6.91 -11.82 6.50
CA GLN A 152 -6.49 -10.53 5.92
C GLN A 152 -5.66 -10.57 4.61
N MET A 153 -6.39 -10.35 3.51
CA MET A 153 -6.11 -9.36 2.45
C MET A 153 -4.71 -9.32 1.80
N MET A 154 -4.07 -10.45 1.51
CA MET A 154 -3.07 -10.58 0.43
C MET A 154 -3.05 -12.00 -0.13
N VAL A 155 -2.89 -12.14 -1.45
CA VAL A 155 -2.89 -13.42 -2.17
C VAL A 155 -1.44 -13.89 -2.36
N VAL A 156 -1.10 -15.03 -1.77
CA VAL A 156 0.26 -15.34 -1.29
C VAL A 156 0.45 -16.86 -1.14
N ILE A 157 1.46 -17.47 -1.81
CA ILE A 157 1.69 -18.94 -1.84
C ILE A 157 2.27 -19.47 -0.52
N GLN A 158 1.53 -19.67 0.58
CA GLN A 158 2.10 -20.35 1.78
C GLN A 158 2.04 -21.89 1.68
N GLY A 159 2.85 -22.45 0.79
CA GLY A 159 2.99 -23.90 0.64
C GLY A 159 3.96 -24.53 1.65
N SER A 160 3.65 -25.71 2.18
CA SER A 160 4.72 -26.57 2.72
C SER A 160 5.56 -27.14 1.57
N PRO A 161 6.83 -27.53 1.77
CA PRO A 161 7.67 -28.19 0.76
C PRO A 161 6.99 -29.28 -0.10
N PRO A 162 6.07 -30.12 0.44
CA PRO A 162 5.30 -31.07 -0.37
C PRO A 162 4.42 -30.47 -1.47
N LEU A 163 4.04 -29.19 -1.39
CA LEU A 163 3.34 -28.53 -2.49
C LEU A 163 4.25 -28.33 -3.69
N LEU A 164 5.51 -27.91 -3.48
CA LEU A 164 6.47 -27.74 -4.57
C LEU A 164 6.74 -29.09 -5.25
N ILE A 165 6.75 -30.19 -4.47
CA ILE A 165 6.80 -31.55 -5.00
C ILE A 165 5.54 -31.89 -5.81
N ALA A 166 4.35 -31.53 -5.33
CA ALA A 166 3.11 -31.76 -6.08
C ALA A 166 3.07 -30.96 -7.38
N LEU A 167 3.61 -29.74 -7.40
CA LEU A 167 3.72 -28.95 -8.63
C LEU A 167 4.70 -29.56 -9.63
N ASN A 168 5.60 -30.46 -9.21
CA ASN A 168 6.41 -31.24 -10.14
C ASN A 168 5.58 -32.14 -11.06
N SER A 169 4.36 -32.51 -10.67
CA SER A 169 3.44 -33.26 -11.54
C SER A 169 2.87 -32.45 -12.71
N ILE A 170 3.03 -31.12 -12.68
CA ILE A 170 2.52 -30.20 -13.70
C ILE A 170 3.64 -29.49 -14.47
N SER A 171 4.88 -29.99 -14.34
CA SER A 171 6.10 -29.49 -14.98
C SER A 171 5.89 -29.17 -16.47
N ASP A 172 5.21 -30.06 -17.18
CA ASP A 172 5.06 -30.00 -18.64
C ASP A 172 4.19 -28.81 -19.08
N HIS A 173 3.31 -28.34 -18.20
CA HIS A 173 2.44 -27.20 -18.42
C HIS A 173 3.09 -25.86 -18.06
N LEU A 174 4.27 -25.87 -17.43
CA LEU A 174 4.99 -24.64 -17.10
C LEU A 174 5.68 -24.02 -18.32
N SER A 175 5.63 -24.68 -19.47
CA SER A 175 6.21 -24.20 -20.72
C SER A 175 5.59 -22.88 -21.24
N SER A 176 4.33 -22.60 -20.88
CA SER A 176 3.64 -21.35 -21.18
C SER A 176 3.66 -20.32 -20.04
N LEU A 177 4.26 -20.64 -18.90
CA LEU A 177 4.28 -19.77 -17.72
C LEU A 177 5.08 -18.50 -18.01
N GLN A 178 4.43 -17.33 -17.93
CA GLN A 178 5.09 -16.03 -18.14
C GLN A 178 5.31 -15.24 -16.84
N TYR A 179 4.43 -15.43 -15.86
CA TYR A 179 4.41 -14.71 -14.60
C TYR A 179 4.32 -15.70 -13.43
N LEU A 180 5.20 -15.53 -12.43
CA LEU A 180 5.25 -16.35 -11.24
C LEU A 180 5.28 -15.49 -9.98
N GLU A 181 4.31 -15.65 -9.09
CA GLU A 181 4.29 -14.97 -7.79
C GLU A 181 4.18 -15.98 -6.64
N ILE A 182 5.18 -16.01 -5.74
CA ILE A 182 5.34 -16.99 -4.65
C ILE A 182 5.46 -16.26 -3.30
N ASP A 183 4.78 -16.72 -2.24
CA ASP A 183 4.96 -16.24 -0.86
C ASP A 183 4.85 -17.36 0.18
N ILE A 184 5.91 -18.14 0.35
CA ILE A 184 5.99 -19.27 1.27
C ILE A 184 6.39 -18.84 2.68
N ARG A 185 5.41 -18.35 3.44
CA ARG A 185 5.59 -18.08 4.88
C ARG A 185 5.78 -19.43 5.60
N HIS A 186 6.74 -19.49 6.52
CA HIS A 186 7.22 -20.67 7.27
C HIS A 186 8.31 -21.55 6.62
N ALA A 187 8.88 -21.18 5.47
CA ALA A 187 10.06 -21.88 4.93
C ALA A 187 11.33 -21.73 5.80
N GLN A 188 11.36 -20.76 6.72
CA GLN A 188 12.53 -20.43 7.53
C GLN A 188 12.75 -21.36 8.75
N THR A 189 12.07 -22.50 8.82
CA THR A 189 12.49 -23.50 9.82
C THR A 189 13.94 -23.89 9.53
N PRO A 190 14.87 -23.81 10.50
CA PRO A 190 16.31 -24.05 10.27
C PRO A 190 16.65 -25.45 9.76
N THR A 191 15.67 -26.37 9.76
CA THR A 191 15.75 -27.72 9.19
C THR A 191 15.35 -27.82 7.73
N ALA A 192 14.91 -26.73 7.08
CA ALA A 192 14.56 -26.75 5.67
C ALA A 192 15.78 -27.12 4.81
N SER A 193 15.58 -28.01 3.84
CA SER A 193 16.63 -28.47 2.94
C SER A 193 17.25 -27.28 2.20
N LYS A 194 18.58 -27.15 2.25
CA LYS A 194 19.34 -26.15 1.47
C LYS A 194 19.32 -26.42 -0.04
N THR A 195 18.76 -27.54 -0.48
CA THR A 195 18.68 -27.92 -1.89
C THR A 195 17.68 -27.02 -2.61
N PRO A 196 18.09 -26.37 -3.72
CA PRO A 196 17.19 -25.54 -4.51
C PRO A 196 16.12 -26.39 -5.20
N TYR A 197 14.95 -25.79 -5.45
CA TYR A 197 13.87 -26.43 -6.20
C TYR A 197 13.97 -26.07 -7.69
N CYS A 198 14.23 -27.06 -8.55
CA CYS A 198 14.43 -26.88 -9.99
C CYS A 198 13.14 -26.85 -10.83
N LEU A 199 11.97 -26.77 -10.19
CA LEU A 199 10.68 -26.91 -10.87
C LEU A 199 10.47 -25.93 -12.03
N PHE A 200 10.95 -24.70 -11.88
CA PHE A 200 10.69 -23.62 -12.83
C PHE A 200 11.81 -23.44 -13.86
N GLU A 201 12.91 -24.19 -13.75
CA GLU A 201 14.01 -24.16 -14.71
C GLU A 201 13.54 -24.47 -16.14
N ILE A 202 12.50 -25.29 -16.26
CA ILE A 202 11.88 -25.72 -17.52
C ILE A 202 10.77 -24.78 -18.03
N ALA A 203 10.64 -23.55 -17.51
CA ALA A 203 9.62 -22.60 -17.92
C ALA A 203 10.18 -21.55 -18.92
N PRO A 204 10.40 -21.87 -20.21
CA PRO A 204 11.09 -21.04 -21.20
C PRO A 204 10.39 -19.73 -21.61
N ARG A 205 9.22 -19.43 -21.03
CA ARG A 205 8.50 -18.16 -21.26
C ARG A 205 8.41 -17.28 -20.03
N LEU A 206 9.00 -17.71 -18.91
CA LEU A 206 8.94 -17.01 -17.64
C LEU A 206 9.72 -15.69 -17.73
N ARG A 207 9.00 -14.58 -17.64
CA ARG A 207 9.52 -13.22 -17.78
C ARG A 207 9.46 -12.43 -16.49
N GLU A 208 8.46 -12.68 -15.65
CA GLU A 208 8.25 -11.94 -14.41
C GLU A 208 8.16 -12.89 -13.23
N VAL A 209 8.95 -12.61 -12.19
CA VAL A 209 9.00 -13.42 -10.98
C VAL A 209 8.93 -12.53 -9.75
N ILE A 210 8.00 -12.84 -8.84
CA ILE A 210 7.85 -12.18 -7.55
C ILE A 210 7.90 -13.25 -6.45
N ILE A 211 8.91 -13.20 -5.59
CA ILE A 211 9.07 -14.12 -4.46
C ILE A 211 9.00 -13.29 -3.18
N HIS A 212 7.87 -13.19 -2.51
CA HIS A 212 7.76 -12.43 -1.26
C HIS A 212 8.52 -13.11 -0.12
N SER A 213 8.42 -14.44 -0.03
CA SER A 213 9.20 -15.28 0.87
C SER A 213 9.26 -16.70 0.33
N GLY A 214 10.31 -17.48 0.64
CA GLY A 214 10.32 -18.90 0.30
C GLY A 214 11.69 -19.56 0.27
N PRO A 215 11.74 -20.83 -0.20
CA PRO A 215 12.99 -21.56 -0.39
C PRO A 215 13.74 -21.05 -1.62
N ILE A 216 14.97 -21.54 -1.79
CA ILE A 216 15.77 -21.29 -2.99
C ILE A 216 15.11 -21.98 -4.18
N LEU A 217 14.85 -21.23 -5.24
CA LEU A 217 14.31 -21.73 -6.49
C LEU A 217 15.37 -21.60 -7.57
N THR A 218 15.55 -22.63 -8.38
CA THR A 218 16.28 -22.50 -9.64
C THR A 218 15.32 -21.94 -10.68
N LEU A 219 15.70 -20.81 -11.27
CA LEU A 219 14.90 -20.09 -12.25
C LEU A 219 15.68 -19.92 -13.56
N PRO A 220 15.00 -19.82 -14.71
CA PRO A 220 15.62 -19.55 -15.99
C PRO A 220 15.96 -18.06 -16.11
N PHE A 221 17.00 -17.60 -15.39
CA PHE A 221 17.32 -16.17 -15.25
C PHE A 221 17.63 -15.44 -16.57
N THR A 222 18.11 -16.15 -17.60
CA THR A 222 18.47 -15.61 -18.92
C THR A 222 17.31 -14.97 -19.70
N GLN A 223 16.06 -15.21 -19.29
CA GLN A 223 14.86 -14.70 -19.95
C GLN A 223 13.99 -13.84 -19.02
N ILE A 224 14.37 -13.74 -17.74
CA ILE A 224 13.63 -12.97 -16.76
C ILE A 224 13.88 -11.48 -17.00
N VAL A 225 12.79 -10.75 -17.23
CA VAL A 225 12.77 -9.31 -17.47
C VAL A 225 12.53 -8.54 -16.18
N SER A 226 11.72 -9.08 -15.26
CA SER A 226 11.40 -8.46 -13.97
C SER A 226 11.52 -9.46 -12.83
N PHE A 227 12.33 -9.13 -11.82
CA PHE A 227 12.55 -9.98 -10.66
C PHE A 227 12.34 -9.21 -9.37
N ARG A 228 11.43 -9.69 -8.50
CA ARG A 228 11.22 -9.18 -7.15
C ARG A 228 11.44 -10.29 -6.12
N HIS A 229 12.19 -10.01 -5.07
CA HIS A 229 12.44 -10.93 -3.97
C HIS A 229 12.31 -10.22 -2.62
N GLY A 230 11.39 -10.66 -1.76
CA GLY A 230 11.01 -10.00 -0.51
C GLY A 230 11.69 -10.52 0.76
N GLY A 231 12.42 -11.64 0.65
CA GLY A 231 13.16 -12.25 1.74
C GLY A 231 13.35 -13.77 1.60
N GLY A 232 14.27 -14.32 2.39
CA GLY A 232 14.71 -15.71 2.30
C GLY A 232 16.19 -15.81 1.94
N PRO A 233 16.67 -17.00 1.56
CA PRO A 233 18.01 -17.16 1.02
C PRO A 233 18.09 -16.48 -0.35
N ASN A 234 19.16 -15.73 -0.55
CA ASN A 234 19.27 -14.75 -1.62
C ASN A 234 19.77 -15.40 -2.93
N PRO A 235 18.97 -15.41 -4.01
CA PRO A 235 19.39 -15.98 -5.30
C PRO A 235 20.26 -15.01 -6.12
N LEU A 236 20.82 -13.98 -5.49
CA LEU A 236 21.52 -12.90 -6.20
C LEU A 236 22.67 -13.41 -7.07
N HIS A 237 23.46 -14.39 -6.61
CA HIS A 237 24.59 -14.90 -7.40
C HIS A 237 24.12 -15.49 -8.73
N ASP A 238 23.18 -16.43 -8.69
CA ASP A 238 22.63 -17.06 -9.90
C ASP A 238 21.95 -16.03 -10.83
N LEU A 239 21.26 -15.05 -10.24
CA LEU A 239 20.62 -13.96 -10.96
C LEU A 239 21.65 -13.07 -11.67
N LEU A 240 22.69 -12.62 -10.94
CA LEU A 240 23.70 -11.71 -11.47
C LEU A 240 24.55 -12.36 -12.57
N ASP A 241 24.78 -13.67 -12.49
CA ASP A 241 25.59 -14.39 -13.47
C ASP A 241 24.84 -14.63 -14.79
N SER A 242 23.51 -14.69 -14.76
CA SER A 242 22.73 -15.19 -15.90
C SER A 242 21.69 -14.21 -16.46
N ALA A 243 21.32 -13.13 -15.75
CA ALA A 243 20.17 -12.29 -16.12
C ALA A 243 20.53 -11.10 -17.03
N ASP A 244 20.96 -11.39 -18.26
CA ASP A 244 21.29 -10.39 -19.28
C ASP A 244 20.06 -9.59 -19.79
N GLN A 245 18.87 -10.20 -19.74
CA GLN A 245 17.59 -9.60 -20.14
C GLN A 245 16.89 -8.80 -19.03
N LEU A 246 17.48 -8.71 -17.83
CA LEU A 246 16.84 -8.11 -16.67
C LEU A 246 16.67 -6.59 -16.84
N VAL A 247 15.43 -6.12 -16.79
CA VAL A 247 15.06 -4.70 -16.89
C VAL A 247 14.71 -4.11 -15.53
N SER A 248 14.11 -4.90 -14.64
CA SER A 248 13.69 -4.47 -13.30
C SER A 248 14.10 -5.47 -12.22
N LEU A 249 14.75 -4.98 -11.16
CA LEU A 249 15.19 -5.76 -10.02
C LEU A 249 14.72 -5.10 -8.71
N ASP A 250 13.98 -5.82 -7.87
CA ASP A 250 13.45 -5.36 -6.57
C ASP A 250 13.83 -6.38 -5.48
N LEU A 251 14.84 -6.07 -4.67
CA LEU A 251 15.32 -6.93 -3.59
C LEU A 251 14.96 -6.30 -2.25
N ARG A 252 14.11 -6.95 -1.46
CA ARG A 252 13.68 -6.49 -0.13
C ARG A 252 14.12 -7.43 0.97
N SER A 253 14.24 -6.88 2.17
CA SER A 253 14.81 -7.56 3.33
C SER A 253 16.19 -8.16 3.02
N PHE A 254 16.94 -7.46 2.17
CA PHE A 254 18.20 -7.89 1.61
C PHE A 254 19.29 -7.90 2.68
N ASP A 255 20.06 -8.98 2.69
CA ASP A 255 21.12 -9.23 3.65
C ASP A 255 22.35 -9.73 2.89
N LEU A 256 23.47 -9.01 3.04
CA LEU A 256 24.74 -9.39 2.44
C LEU A 256 25.52 -10.36 3.33
N GLN A 257 25.06 -10.65 4.55
CA GLN A 257 25.71 -11.61 5.42
C GLN A 257 25.65 -13.02 4.78
N GLY A 258 26.81 -13.51 4.37
CA GLY A 258 26.95 -14.85 3.79
C GLY A 258 26.89 -14.92 2.27
N LEU A 259 26.77 -13.79 1.57
CA LEU A 259 27.11 -13.77 0.15
C LEU A 259 28.63 -13.79 0.02
N ASP A 260 29.12 -14.78 -0.74
CA ASP A 260 30.46 -14.71 -1.31
C ASP A 260 30.65 -13.36 -2.03
N PRO A 261 31.88 -12.82 -2.10
CA PRO A 261 32.12 -11.58 -2.84
C PRO A 261 31.53 -11.72 -4.25
N ILE A 262 30.70 -10.75 -4.63
CA ILE A 262 30.07 -10.71 -5.95
C ILE A 262 31.17 -10.91 -7.01
N PRO A 263 30.96 -11.80 -7.99
CA PRO A 263 31.92 -12.01 -9.07
C PRO A 263 32.41 -10.69 -9.63
N ARG A 264 33.73 -10.60 -9.89
CA ARG A 264 34.31 -9.35 -10.37
C ARG A 264 33.64 -8.95 -11.69
N CYS A 265 33.09 -7.73 -11.72
CA CYS A 265 32.56 -7.07 -12.91
C CYS A 265 31.27 -7.67 -13.50
N THR A 266 30.23 -7.86 -12.69
CA THR A 266 28.88 -8.16 -13.19
C THR A 266 28.32 -6.98 -13.98
N LEU A 267 27.97 -7.23 -15.25
CA LEU A 267 27.34 -6.26 -16.16
C LEU A 267 25.87 -6.62 -16.35
N LEU A 268 24.96 -5.70 -16.00
CA LEU A 268 23.52 -5.83 -16.29
C LEU A 268 23.14 -4.74 -17.32
N PRO A 269 23.27 -5.02 -18.63
CA PRO A 269 23.25 -3.99 -19.66
C PRO A 269 21.85 -3.37 -19.87
N LEU A 270 20.79 -4.10 -19.54
CA LEU A 270 19.39 -3.69 -19.77
C LEU A 270 18.67 -3.23 -18.50
N LEU A 271 19.33 -3.29 -17.33
CA LEU A 271 18.69 -2.97 -16.06
C LEU A 271 18.38 -1.47 -15.97
N GLN A 272 17.10 -1.14 -15.98
CA GLN A 272 16.60 0.23 -15.94
C GLN A 272 16.11 0.63 -14.54
N SER A 273 15.59 -0.32 -13.76
CA SER A 273 15.04 -0.08 -12.43
C SER A 273 15.67 -1.02 -11.41
N LEU A 274 16.24 -0.44 -10.33
CA LEU A 274 16.81 -1.18 -9.22
C LEU A 274 16.24 -0.67 -7.90
N HIS A 275 15.58 -1.54 -7.14
CA HIS A 275 15.10 -1.26 -5.79
C HIS A 275 15.78 -2.20 -4.79
N LEU A 276 16.39 -1.64 -3.75
CA LEU A 276 17.09 -2.36 -2.70
C LEU A 276 16.54 -1.97 -1.34
N SER A 277 15.98 -2.89 -0.57
CA SER A 277 15.54 -2.65 0.80
C SER A 277 16.31 -3.56 1.74
N PHE A 278 17.12 -2.96 2.61
CA PHE A 278 18.05 -3.68 3.48
C PHE A 278 17.41 -4.00 4.84
N LYS A 279 17.91 -5.05 5.49
CA LYS A 279 17.66 -5.25 6.92
C LYS A 279 18.43 -4.20 7.74
N PRO A 280 17.92 -3.76 8.90
CA PRO A 280 18.61 -2.76 9.76
C PRO A 280 20.03 -3.16 10.20
N GLU A 281 20.31 -4.46 10.27
CA GLU A 281 21.59 -5.03 10.71
C GLU A 281 22.50 -5.44 9.54
N ALA A 282 22.12 -5.13 8.30
CA ALA A 282 22.90 -5.49 7.13
C ALA A 282 24.23 -4.71 7.12
N ILE A 283 25.33 -5.41 6.93
CA ILE A 283 26.63 -4.80 6.65
C ILE A 283 26.83 -4.90 5.14
N THR A 284 26.96 -3.76 4.46
CA THR A 284 27.37 -3.80 3.05
C THR A 284 28.86 -3.89 2.91
N ARG A 285 29.30 -4.92 2.18
CA ARG A 285 30.52 -4.83 1.37
C ARG A 285 30.17 -4.15 0.04
N ASP A 286 31.17 -3.67 -0.66
CA ASP A 286 31.10 -2.78 -1.82
C ASP A 286 30.30 -3.35 -3.02
N LEU A 287 28.97 -3.41 -2.87
CA LEU A 287 28.02 -3.92 -3.86
C LEU A 287 28.24 -3.27 -5.23
N PHE A 288 28.43 -1.95 -5.21
CA PHE A 288 28.60 -1.15 -6.41
C PHE A 288 30.01 -1.18 -6.99
N GLU A 289 31.01 -1.71 -6.28
CA GLU A 289 32.36 -1.85 -6.83
C GLU A 289 32.43 -2.90 -7.93
N ASN A 290 31.57 -3.92 -7.91
CA ASN A 290 31.59 -4.98 -8.92
C ASN A 290 30.43 -4.92 -9.91
N LEU A 291 29.48 -3.99 -9.73
CA LEU A 291 28.33 -3.84 -10.60
C LEU A 291 28.51 -2.72 -11.63
N SER A 292 28.11 -3.00 -12.87
CA SER A 292 27.98 -2.03 -13.96
C SER A 292 26.55 -2.04 -14.49
N LEU A 293 25.84 -0.92 -14.38
CA LEU A 293 24.42 -0.78 -14.73
C LEU A 293 24.22 0.39 -15.72
N PRO A 294 24.74 0.29 -16.96
CA PRO A 294 24.80 1.40 -17.91
C PRO A 294 23.43 1.95 -18.35
N ALA A 295 22.35 1.15 -18.21
CA ALA A 295 20.99 1.53 -18.55
C ALA A 295 20.16 2.03 -17.36
N LEU A 296 20.74 2.14 -16.17
CA LEU A 296 19.99 2.47 -14.94
C LEU A 296 19.36 3.86 -15.01
N ARG A 297 18.03 3.91 -14.89
CA ARG A 297 17.22 5.15 -14.92
C ARG A 297 16.53 5.42 -13.59
N SER A 298 16.12 4.37 -12.89
CA SER A 298 15.44 4.47 -11.60
C SER A 298 16.20 3.66 -10.55
N PHE A 299 16.56 4.32 -9.46
CA PHE A 299 17.22 3.69 -8.33
C PHE A 299 16.50 4.03 -7.04
N SER A 300 16.14 3.01 -6.28
CA SER A 300 15.48 3.16 -4.99
C SER A 300 16.21 2.33 -3.95
N VAL A 301 16.44 2.91 -2.78
CA VAL A 301 17.04 2.23 -1.64
C VAL A 301 16.32 2.58 -0.36
N ASP A 302 15.95 1.56 0.40
CA ASP A 302 15.31 1.70 1.70
C ASP A 302 16.25 1.15 2.78
N LYS A 303 16.41 1.91 3.86
CA LYS A 303 17.28 1.60 5.00
C LYS A 303 18.73 1.29 4.60
N PRO A 304 19.38 2.09 3.74
CA PRO A 304 20.73 1.79 3.33
C PRO A 304 21.68 1.74 4.53
N PRO A 305 22.64 0.81 4.55
CA PRO A 305 23.62 0.73 5.61
C PRO A 305 24.61 1.91 5.58
N PRO A 306 25.39 2.08 6.66
CA PRO A 306 26.46 3.08 6.69
C PRO A 306 27.43 2.89 5.51
N ASN A 307 27.92 3.99 4.93
CA ASN A 307 28.83 4.04 3.77
C ASN A 307 28.22 3.63 2.41
N PHE A 308 26.94 3.27 2.36
CA PHE A 308 26.27 2.95 1.10
C PHE A 308 26.45 4.05 0.04
N LEU A 309 26.30 5.32 0.44
CA LEU A 309 26.44 6.44 -0.49
C LEU A 309 27.83 6.51 -1.10
N HIS A 310 28.88 6.26 -0.34
CA HIS A 310 30.25 6.28 -0.87
C HIS A 310 30.44 5.25 -2.00
N SER A 311 29.94 4.03 -1.79
CA SER A 311 29.98 2.96 -2.79
C SER A 311 29.14 3.32 -4.03
N PHE A 312 27.93 3.84 -3.83
CA PHE A 312 27.05 4.29 -4.92
C PHE A 312 27.67 5.45 -5.72
N MET A 313 28.30 6.41 -5.04
CA MET A 313 29.00 7.54 -5.64
C MET A 313 30.21 7.12 -6.44
N THR A 314 30.97 6.15 -5.95
CA THR A 314 32.09 5.58 -6.70
C THR A 314 31.60 4.93 -8.00
N TYR A 315 30.44 4.27 -7.96
CA TYR A 315 29.80 3.71 -9.14
C TYR A 315 29.35 4.78 -10.15
N THR A 316 28.70 5.85 -9.71
CA THR A 316 28.26 6.92 -10.61
C THR A 316 29.45 7.60 -11.30
N ILE A 317 30.54 7.84 -10.55
CA ILE A 317 31.78 8.44 -11.09
C ILE A 317 32.49 7.50 -12.07
N ARG A 318 32.53 6.20 -11.78
CA ARG A 318 33.23 5.20 -12.62
C ARG A 318 32.52 4.92 -13.94
N SER A 319 31.20 5.11 -14.00
CA SER A 319 30.45 4.87 -15.22
C SER A 319 31.03 5.72 -16.37
N THR A 320 31.45 5.08 -17.47
CA THR A 320 32.14 5.72 -18.60
C THR A 320 31.27 6.70 -19.39
N HIS A 321 29.99 6.75 -19.07
CA HIS A 321 28.99 7.64 -19.64
C HIS A 321 28.37 8.50 -18.54
N PRO A 322 27.91 9.73 -18.86
CA PRO A 322 27.18 10.52 -17.89
C PRO A 322 26.03 9.69 -17.31
N CYS A 323 25.95 9.65 -15.98
CA CYS A 323 24.97 8.87 -15.24
C CYS A 323 23.56 9.19 -15.75
N ARG A 324 22.88 8.19 -16.34
CA ARG A 324 21.53 8.33 -16.94
C ARG A 324 20.41 8.25 -15.92
N LEU A 325 20.75 8.31 -14.64
CA LEU A 325 19.80 8.21 -13.56
C LEU A 325 18.83 9.40 -13.59
N GLN A 326 17.55 9.10 -13.70
CA GLN A 326 16.45 10.06 -13.76
C GLN A 326 15.65 10.09 -12.46
N GLN A 327 15.59 8.96 -11.75
CA GLN A 327 14.84 8.84 -10.50
C GLN A 327 15.77 8.26 -9.43
N LEU A 328 15.84 8.94 -8.29
CA LEU A 328 16.59 8.49 -7.13
C LEU A 328 15.71 8.58 -5.89
N SER A 329 15.51 7.45 -5.21
CA SER A 329 14.80 7.37 -3.95
C SER A 329 15.71 6.76 -2.90
N ILE A 330 16.01 7.51 -1.84
CA ILE A 330 16.73 7.03 -0.67
C ILE A 330 15.77 7.22 0.50
N VAL A 331 15.53 6.20 1.30
CA VAL A 331 14.57 6.25 2.41
C VAL A 331 15.26 5.78 3.68
N GLU A 332 15.02 6.46 4.80
CA GLU A 332 15.59 6.14 6.12
C GLU A 332 17.14 6.14 6.16
N TYR A 333 17.78 7.09 5.48
CA TYR A 333 19.23 7.32 5.54
C TYR A 333 19.59 8.57 6.35
N GLN A 334 20.78 8.59 6.95
CA GLN A 334 21.31 9.77 7.62
C GLN A 334 22.50 10.32 6.83
N PHE A 335 22.26 11.40 6.08
CA PHE A 335 23.32 12.07 5.33
C PHE A 335 24.35 12.68 6.27
N GLN A 336 25.63 12.43 5.96
CA GLN A 336 26.72 13.24 6.49
C GLN A 336 26.76 14.59 5.75
N PRO A 337 27.33 15.64 6.36
CA PRO A 337 27.44 16.95 5.73
C PRO A 337 28.07 16.84 4.33
N ASN A 338 27.46 17.50 3.35
CA ASN A 338 27.83 17.54 1.94
C ASN A 338 27.62 16.25 1.13
N GLU A 339 27.19 15.14 1.73
CA GLU A 339 26.95 13.89 0.96
C GLU A 339 25.83 14.07 -0.06
N LEU A 340 24.75 14.75 0.32
CA LEU A 340 23.63 15.02 -0.58
C LEU A 340 24.06 15.93 -1.75
N MET A 341 24.94 16.91 -1.48
CA MET A 341 25.50 17.78 -2.52
C MET A 341 26.38 17.00 -3.49
N ALA A 342 27.24 16.12 -2.98
CA ALA A 342 28.06 15.25 -3.80
C ALA A 342 27.18 14.33 -4.67
N LEU A 343 26.18 13.70 -4.07
CA LEU A 343 25.20 12.84 -4.73
C LEU A 343 24.54 13.52 -5.92
N ILE A 344 24.06 14.72 -5.69
CA ILE A 344 23.37 15.51 -6.71
C ILE A 344 24.32 15.96 -7.82
N THR A 345 25.55 16.33 -7.47
CA THR A 345 26.58 16.69 -8.45
C THR A 345 26.93 15.52 -9.37
N ALA A 346 26.96 14.30 -8.83
CA ALA A 346 27.21 13.08 -9.63
C ALA A 346 26.00 12.61 -10.45
N THR A 347 24.82 13.21 -10.27
CA THR A 347 23.57 12.80 -10.91
C THR A 347 22.84 13.99 -11.58
N PRO A 348 23.47 14.66 -12.56
CA PRO A 348 22.96 15.91 -13.14
C PRO A 348 21.67 15.75 -13.96
N HIS A 349 21.28 14.52 -14.30
CA HIS A 349 20.10 14.21 -15.11
C HIS A 349 18.86 13.80 -14.30
N LEU A 350 18.88 13.97 -12.98
CA LEU A 350 17.74 13.66 -12.12
C LEU A 350 16.51 14.52 -12.46
N LEU A 351 15.38 13.84 -12.60
CA LEU A 351 14.04 14.40 -12.77
C LEU A 351 13.20 14.24 -11.49
N SER A 352 13.43 13.16 -10.72
CA SER A 352 12.73 12.89 -9.47
C SER A 352 13.73 12.48 -8.38
N LEU A 353 13.63 13.13 -7.22
CA LEU A 353 14.49 12.88 -6.06
C LEU A 353 13.62 12.72 -4.82
N ARG A 354 13.73 11.57 -4.15
CA ARG A 354 13.17 11.31 -2.83
C ARG A 354 14.30 11.01 -1.85
N VAL A 355 14.40 11.78 -0.79
CA VAL A 355 15.48 11.66 0.21
C VAL A 355 14.98 12.02 1.61
N PRO A 356 15.60 11.51 2.68
CA PRO A 356 15.44 12.08 4.01
C PRO A 356 15.66 13.58 4.01
N CYS A 357 14.92 14.30 4.85
CA CYS A 357 15.14 15.72 5.05
C CYS A 357 16.61 15.98 5.43
N PRO A 358 17.35 16.82 4.68
CA PRO A 358 18.76 17.04 4.94
C PRO A 358 18.99 17.85 6.21
N SER A 359 20.23 17.84 6.69
CA SER A 359 20.62 18.60 7.88
C SER A 359 20.63 20.11 7.59
N ARG A 360 20.58 20.94 8.65
CA ARG A 360 20.75 22.39 8.50
C ARG A 360 22.07 22.78 7.83
N ALA A 361 23.15 22.02 8.06
CA ALA A 361 24.45 22.28 7.45
C ALA A 361 24.41 22.05 5.93
N ASP A 362 23.74 21.00 5.48
CA ASP A 362 23.53 20.75 4.06
C ASP A 362 22.70 21.89 3.45
N PHE A 363 21.62 22.32 4.10
CA PHE A 363 20.81 23.46 3.66
C PHE A 363 21.60 24.75 3.48
N ILE A 364 22.52 25.06 4.39
CA ILE A 364 23.42 26.22 4.23
C ILE A 364 24.29 26.05 2.98
N SER A 365 24.81 24.85 2.76
CA SER A 365 25.61 24.53 1.57
C SER A 365 24.78 24.65 0.27
N PHE A 366 23.50 24.27 0.30
CA PHE A 366 22.55 24.50 -0.80
C PHE A 366 22.28 25.98 -1.04
N LEU A 367 22.26 26.82 -0.01
CA LEU A 367 22.00 28.27 -0.12
C LEU A 367 23.19 29.04 -0.70
N GLU A 368 24.40 28.59 -0.37
CA GLU A 368 25.64 29.18 -0.92
C GLU A 368 25.75 28.94 -2.43
N GLN A 369 25.17 27.84 -2.93
CA GLN A 369 25.01 27.58 -4.34
C GLN A 369 23.68 28.16 -4.84
N SER A 370 23.63 28.76 -6.03
CA SER A 370 22.34 29.28 -6.52
C SER A 370 21.34 28.10 -6.70
N PRO A 371 20.12 28.14 -6.11
CA PRO A 371 19.14 27.06 -6.23
C PRO A 371 18.70 26.82 -7.68
N LEU A 372 18.84 27.82 -8.54
CA LEU A 372 18.53 27.69 -9.97
C LEU A 372 19.61 26.92 -10.71
N THR A 373 20.86 26.98 -10.27
CA THR A 373 21.93 26.12 -10.83
C THR A 373 21.83 24.69 -10.32
N PHE A 374 21.13 24.50 -9.22
CA PHE A 374 21.07 23.25 -8.50
C PHE A 374 19.95 22.36 -9.05
N LEU A 375 20.33 21.27 -9.73
CA LEU A 375 19.43 20.36 -10.45
C LEU A 375 18.44 21.08 -11.39
N PRO A 376 18.92 21.69 -12.48
CA PRO A 376 18.07 22.46 -13.38
C PRO A 376 16.93 21.63 -14.01
N LEU A 377 17.07 20.30 -14.04
CA LEU A 377 16.10 19.37 -14.63
C LEU A 377 15.12 18.76 -13.63
N LEU A 378 15.28 18.96 -12.32
CA LEU A 378 14.45 18.29 -11.32
C LEU A 378 13.01 18.81 -11.36
N GLU A 379 12.08 17.89 -11.60
CA GLU A 379 10.63 18.14 -11.67
C GLU A 379 9.92 17.70 -10.39
N GLU A 380 10.47 16.72 -9.67
CA GLU A 380 9.89 16.16 -8.45
C GLU A 380 10.92 16.09 -7.31
N LEU A 381 10.56 16.63 -6.15
CA LEU A 381 11.36 16.56 -4.93
C LEU A 381 10.48 16.13 -3.77
N ILE A 382 10.87 15.04 -3.11
CA ILE A 382 10.14 14.48 -1.96
C ILE A 382 11.10 14.37 -0.77
N PHE A 383 10.79 15.06 0.32
CA PHE A 383 11.51 14.91 1.57
C PHE A 383 10.79 13.95 2.51
N ASP A 384 11.46 12.88 2.93
CA ASP A 384 11.00 12.04 4.04
C ASP A 384 11.45 12.69 5.36
N CYS A 385 10.50 13.32 6.06
CA CYS A 385 10.72 13.96 7.34
C CYS A 385 10.39 13.01 8.49
N GLY A 386 11.36 12.84 9.39
CA GLY A 386 11.17 12.23 10.70
C GLY A 386 10.40 13.15 11.66
N TYR A 387 11.05 13.51 12.77
CA TYR A 387 10.39 14.20 13.89
C TYR A 387 10.72 15.70 14.03
N ASP A 388 11.77 16.20 13.37
CA ASP A 388 12.25 17.59 13.54
C ASP A 388 12.27 18.35 12.21
N ILE A 389 11.12 18.89 11.81
CA ILE A 389 11.03 19.82 10.68
C ILE A 389 11.28 21.27 11.08
N GLU A 390 11.21 21.61 12.38
CA GLU A 390 11.24 23.00 12.86
C GLU A 390 12.52 23.72 12.43
N ASN A 391 13.65 23.01 12.50
CA ASN A 391 14.94 23.53 12.07
C ASN A 391 15.10 23.63 10.54
N SER A 392 14.32 22.86 9.77
CA SER A 392 14.43 22.72 8.31
C SER A 392 13.36 23.50 7.55
N ALA A 393 12.26 23.87 8.20
CA ALA A 393 11.10 24.51 7.59
C ALA A 393 11.41 25.82 6.83
N PRO A 394 12.27 26.75 7.33
CA PRO A 394 12.64 27.93 6.55
C PRO A 394 13.28 27.59 5.21
N PHE A 395 14.15 26.58 5.20
CA PHE A 395 14.87 26.15 4.01
C PHE A 395 13.96 25.41 3.04
N ILE A 396 13.10 24.53 3.55
CA ILE A 396 12.08 23.82 2.77
C ILE A 396 11.17 24.84 2.05
N ASN A 397 10.67 25.85 2.78
CA ASN A 397 9.84 26.91 2.20
C ASN A 397 10.57 27.73 1.14
N TRP A 398 11.83 28.10 1.41
CA TRP A 398 12.65 28.84 0.47
C TRP A 398 12.90 28.02 -0.81
N LEU A 399 13.25 26.74 -0.68
CA LEU A 399 13.51 25.85 -1.81
C LEU A 399 12.24 25.62 -2.64
N ALA A 400 11.12 25.34 -1.98
CA ALA A 400 9.84 25.16 -2.65
C ALA A 400 9.42 26.42 -3.42
N THR A 401 9.52 27.60 -2.80
CA THR A 401 9.19 28.88 -3.45
C THR A 401 10.12 29.17 -4.62
N SER A 402 11.44 28.99 -4.43
CA SER A 402 12.43 29.28 -5.49
C SER A 402 12.37 28.34 -6.69
N ARG A 403 11.87 27.09 -6.52
CA ARG A 403 11.82 26.08 -7.59
C ARG A 403 10.44 25.90 -8.22
N CYS A 404 9.38 26.09 -7.44
CA CYS A 404 8.00 25.94 -7.91
C CYS A 404 7.42 27.26 -8.46
N GLU A 405 7.97 28.43 -8.07
CA GLU A 405 7.49 29.74 -8.54
C GLU A 405 8.44 30.41 -9.56
N ILE A 406 9.25 29.60 -10.25
CA ILE A 406 10.20 30.07 -11.26
C ILE A 406 9.44 30.75 -12.43
N PRO A 407 9.84 31.96 -12.87
CA PRO A 407 9.32 32.56 -14.10
C PRO A 407 9.67 31.72 -15.34
N GLU A 408 8.79 31.66 -16.33
CA GLU A 408 8.95 30.88 -17.58
C GLU A 408 10.25 31.17 -18.37
N GLN A 409 10.99 32.23 -18.04
CA GLN A 409 12.17 32.72 -18.75
C GLN A 409 13.51 32.09 -18.32
N THR A 410 13.53 31.17 -17.37
CA THR A 410 14.79 30.53 -16.92
C THR A 410 15.06 29.22 -17.67
N ASN A 411 16.34 28.83 -17.78
CA ASN A 411 16.74 27.52 -18.33
C ASN A 411 16.41 26.33 -17.40
N CYS A 412 15.71 26.56 -16.30
CA CYS A 412 15.34 25.54 -15.33
C CYS A 412 13.95 24.99 -15.64
N ARG A 413 13.77 23.68 -15.50
CA ARG A 413 12.44 23.09 -15.45
C ARG A 413 11.75 23.51 -14.15
N VAL A 414 10.49 23.91 -14.26
CA VAL A 414 9.64 24.19 -13.10
C VAL A 414 9.43 22.89 -12.33
N MET A 415 9.63 22.94 -11.01
CA MET A 415 9.36 21.80 -10.15
C MET A 415 7.85 21.62 -10.00
N LYS A 416 7.34 20.52 -10.57
CA LYS A 416 5.91 20.19 -10.64
C LYS A 416 5.40 19.60 -9.34
N ASN A 417 6.23 18.82 -8.64
CA ASN A 417 5.86 18.20 -7.38
C ASN A 417 6.94 18.47 -6.32
N PHE A 418 6.57 19.20 -5.28
CA PHE A 418 7.40 19.35 -4.08
C PHE A 418 6.58 18.82 -2.91
N GLU A 419 7.02 17.74 -2.30
CA GLU A 419 6.28 17.01 -1.28
C GLU A 419 7.15 16.77 -0.04
N VAL A 420 6.55 16.88 1.14
CA VAL A 420 7.17 16.53 2.42
C VAL A 420 6.35 15.42 3.04
N HIS A 421 6.93 14.22 3.10
CA HIS A 421 6.29 13.02 3.61
C HIS A 421 6.63 12.84 5.10
N PHE A 422 5.65 12.41 5.89
CA PHE A 422 5.78 12.20 7.33
C PHE A 422 5.50 10.75 7.69
N HIS A 423 6.25 10.19 8.65
CA HIS A 423 6.03 8.81 9.08
C HIS A 423 4.74 8.61 9.90
N ASN A 424 4.22 9.67 10.52
CA ASN A 424 3.00 9.63 11.33
C ASN A 424 1.97 10.64 10.82
N GLU A 425 0.71 10.21 10.77
CA GLU A 425 -0.45 11.05 10.48
C GLU A 425 -0.64 12.19 11.50
N GLU A 426 -0.26 12.00 12.75
CA GLU A 426 -0.40 13.05 13.77
C GLU A 426 0.64 14.16 13.59
N SER A 427 1.87 13.81 13.23
CA SER A 427 2.94 14.79 13.05
C SER A 427 2.72 15.67 11.83
N ARG A 428 1.99 15.20 10.81
CA ARG A 428 1.73 15.97 9.58
C ARG A 428 1.04 17.31 9.85
N TYR A 429 0.07 17.37 10.78
CA TYR A 429 -0.68 18.59 11.07
C TYR A 429 0.19 19.61 11.83
N LYS A 430 0.91 19.14 12.86
CA LYS A 430 1.88 19.97 13.59
C LYS A 430 2.94 20.51 12.63
N ASN A 431 3.46 19.67 11.73
CA ASN A 431 4.51 20.04 10.80
C ASN A 431 4.01 20.95 9.67
N LEU A 432 2.74 20.84 9.26
CA LEU A 432 2.10 21.81 8.36
C LEU A 432 2.06 23.20 9.01
N GLU A 433 1.64 23.29 10.28
CA GLU A 433 1.61 24.56 11.02
C GLU A 433 3.03 25.17 11.07
N VAL A 434 4.07 24.36 11.30
CA VAL A 434 5.46 24.82 11.28
C VAL A 434 5.89 25.30 9.89
N LEU A 435 5.56 24.58 8.81
CA LEU A 435 5.85 25.00 7.45
C LEU A 435 5.12 26.30 7.08
N GLU A 436 3.92 26.55 7.59
CA GLU A 436 3.17 27.78 7.33
C GLU A 436 3.58 28.95 8.21
N ALA A 437 4.03 28.70 9.45
CA ALA A 437 4.42 29.72 10.42
C ALA A 437 5.69 30.47 10.02
N VAL A 438 6.56 29.87 9.20
CA VAL A 438 7.85 30.46 8.79
C VAL A 438 7.69 31.56 7.72
N LYS A 439 6.46 31.93 7.34
CA LYS A 439 6.26 33.09 6.47
C LYS A 439 6.83 34.34 7.12
N VAL A 440 7.56 35.12 6.30
CA VAL A 440 8.34 36.31 6.66
C VAL A 440 7.65 37.06 7.80
N PRO A 441 8.36 37.32 8.92
CA PRO A 441 7.76 38.01 10.06
C PRO A 441 7.24 39.36 9.60
N THR A 442 5.92 39.48 9.42
CA THR A 442 5.27 40.76 9.14
C THR A 442 5.45 41.63 10.38
N PRO A 443 6.22 42.72 10.32
CA PRO A 443 6.77 43.38 11.51
C PRO A 443 5.78 44.31 12.23
N SER A 444 4.48 44.00 12.31
CA SER A 444 3.48 45.02 12.69
C SER A 444 2.43 44.69 13.78
N HIS A 445 2.47 43.54 14.47
CA HIS A 445 1.46 43.25 15.52
C HIS A 445 2.01 42.61 16.80
N GLN A 446 3.08 43.14 17.39
CA GLN A 446 3.60 42.67 18.70
C GLN A 446 2.90 43.26 19.94
N THR A 447 1.75 43.92 19.79
CA THR A 447 0.94 44.42 20.93
C THR A 447 -0.31 43.56 21.20
N GLN A 448 -0.25 42.25 20.94
CA GLN A 448 -1.36 41.36 21.27
C GLN A 448 -1.31 40.93 22.75
N SER A 449 -2.30 41.46 23.46
CA SER A 449 -2.80 41.21 24.82
C SER A 449 -2.65 39.78 25.36
N GLU A 450 -2.40 39.68 26.67
CA GLU A 450 -2.44 38.44 27.50
C GLU A 450 -3.67 37.56 27.22
N LYS A 451 -4.81 38.15 26.83
CA LYS A 451 -6.03 37.43 26.46
C LYS A 451 -5.82 36.40 25.32
N SER A 452 -4.90 36.67 24.39
CA SER A 452 -4.62 35.76 23.28
C SER A 452 -3.92 34.47 23.72
N ALA A 453 -3.22 34.47 24.86
CA ALA A 453 -2.53 33.29 25.35
C ALA A 453 -3.51 32.29 26.00
N ASP A 454 -4.47 32.81 26.77
CA ASP A 454 -5.54 32.01 27.38
C ASP A 454 -6.43 31.38 26.31
N ASP A 455 -6.84 32.17 25.30
CA ASP A 455 -7.66 31.68 24.19
C ASP A 455 -6.95 30.57 23.40
N ALA A 456 -5.63 30.68 23.20
CA ALA A 456 -4.83 29.64 22.54
C ALA A 456 -4.75 28.34 23.35
N GLN A 457 -4.60 28.43 24.68
CA GLN A 457 -4.63 27.25 25.55
C GLN A 457 -5.99 26.57 25.54
N VAL A 458 -7.08 27.35 25.57
CA VAL A 458 -8.44 26.81 25.50
C VAL A 458 -8.67 26.08 24.17
N LEU A 459 -8.26 26.66 23.04
CA LEU A 459 -8.37 26.00 21.74
C LEU A 459 -7.51 24.73 21.64
N GLN A 460 -6.30 24.73 22.21
CA GLN A 460 -5.45 23.55 22.23
C GLN A 460 -6.06 22.42 23.09
N TRP A 461 -6.67 22.78 24.22
CA TRP A 461 -7.40 21.83 25.05
C TRP A 461 -8.61 21.24 24.29
N TRP A 462 -9.37 22.08 23.58
CA TRP A 462 -10.47 21.62 22.73
C TRP A 462 -9.99 20.72 21.59
N LYS A 463 -8.90 21.07 20.89
CA LYS A 463 -8.29 20.23 19.85
C LYS A 463 -7.99 18.84 20.40
N CYS A 464 -7.30 18.77 21.55
CA CYS A 464 -6.99 17.51 22.21
C CYS A 464 -8.26 16.71 22.53
N LEU A 465 -9.30 17.33 23.08
CA LEU A 465 -10.57 16.65 23.35
C LEU A 465 -11.21 16.11 22.05
N LEU A 466 -11.17 16.89 20.98
CA LEU A 466 -11.77 16.56 19.70
C LEU A 466 -11.03 15.42 18.99
N ASP A 467 -9.71 15.40 19.04
CA ASP A 467 -8.88 14.34 18.46
C ASP A 467 -9.19 12.96 19.08
N HIS A 468 -9.51 12.92 20.37
CA HIS A 468 -9.89 11.67 21.06
C HIS A 468 -11.37 11.32 20.89
N THR A 469 -12.16 12.17 20.21
CA THR A 469 -13.62 11.99 20.12
C THR A 469 -14.00 10.76 19.32
N GLU A 470 -13.25 10.41 18.27
CA GLU A 470 -13.56 9.22 17.48
C GLU A 470 -13.39 7.96 18.34
N ASP A 471 -12.25 7.80 18.99
CA ASP A 471 -12.00 6.68 19.89
C ASP A 471 -13.04 6.62 21.00
N TYR A 472 -13.45 7.76 21.52
CA TYR A 472 -14.46 7.80 22.57
C TYR A 472 -15.87 7.44 22.06
N LEU A 473 -16.30 7.97 20.91
CA LEU A 473 -17.61 7.68 20.33
C LEU A 473 -17.71 6.26 19.76
N VAL A 474 -16.62 5.74 19.20
CA VAL A 474 -16.56 4.40 18.60
C VAL A 474 -16.28 3.34 19.65
N ASN A 475 -15.22 3.51 20.44
CA ASN A 475 -14.61 2.43 21.22
C ASN A 475 -15.00 2.47 22.72
N CYS A 476 -15.50 3.60 23.25
CA CYS A 476 -15.91 3.66 24.65
C CYS A 476 -17.12 2.76 24.90
N LYS A 477 -16.95 1.70 25.70
CA LYS A 477 -18.04 0.79 26.11
C LYS A 477 -18.86 1.34 27.29
N ASP A 478 -18.32 2.33 27.99
CA ASP A 478 -18.92 2.89 29.20
C ASP A 478 -19.99 3.96 28.82
N PRO A 479 -21.27 3.71 29.15
CA PRO A 479 -22.38 4.59 28.79
C PRO A 479 -22.38 5.92 29.55
N ASP A 480 -21.86 5.96 30.77
CA ASP A 480 -21.83 7.17 31.60
C ASP A 480 -20.76 8.13 31.09
N LYS A 481 -19.58 7.60 30.80
CA LYS A 481 -18.52 8.27 30.06
C LYS A 481 -19.03 8.86 28.75
N LYS A 482 -19.72 8.06 27.93
CA LYS A 482 -20.37 8.55 26.70
C LYS A 482 -21.39 9.67 26.95
N ARG A 483 -22.12 9.65 28.06
CA ARG A 483 -23.09 10.69 28.43
C ARG A 483 -22.39 11.98 28.87
N GLU A 484 -21.34 11.86 29.67
CA GLU A 484 -20.50 12.98 30.11
C GLU A 484 -19.85 13.67 28.91
N PHE A 485 -19.20 12.90 28.05
CA PHE A 485 -18.62 13.42 26.81
C PHE A 485 -19.66 14.12 25.91
N LYS A 486 -20.88 13.56 25.81
CA LYS A 486 -21.99 14.20 25.08
C LYS A 486 -22.45 15.51 25.72
N THR A 487 -22.39 15.60 27.06
CA THR A 487 -22.72 16.82 27.80
C THR A 487 -21.63 17.88 27.61
N LEU A 488 -20.37 17.46 27.59
CA LEU A 488 -19.23 18.33 27.27
C LEU A 488 -19.35 18.86 25.83
N MET A 489 -19.64 18.00 24.86
CA MET A 489 -19.86 18.38 23.46
C MET A 489 -21.22 19.05 23.20
N SER A 490 -21.84 19.61 24.24
CA SER A 490 -23.12 20.32 24.11
C SER A 490 -23.01 21.53 23.19
N SER A 491 -24.17 22.05 22.78
CA SER A 491 -24.22 23.24 21.90
C SER A 491 -23.55 24.47 22.50
N ALA A 492 -23.41 24.56 23.82
CA ALA A 492 -22.75 25.67 24.50
C ALA A 492 -21.25 25.75 24.16
N VAL A 493 -20.59 24.60 24.05
CA VAL A 493 -19.16 24.50 23.73
C VAL A 493 -18.89 24.79 22.27
N LEU A 494 -19.75 24.30 21.38
CA LEU A 494 -19.61 24.63 19.97
C LEU A 494 -20.03 26.09 19.67
N SER A 495 -20.82 26.72 20.55
CA SER A 495 -21.10 28.16 20.44
C SER A 495 -19.94 29.02 20.89
N THR A 496 -19.17 28.64 21.92
CA THR A 496 -17.97 29.42 22.31
C THR A 496 -16.93 29.41 21.19
N LEU A 497 -16.80 28.32 20.43
CA LEU A 497 -15.94 28.27 19.24
C LEU A 497 -16.27 29.30 18.16
N LYS A 498 -17.49 29.85 18.13
CA LYS A 498 -17.85 30.93 17.19
C LYS A 498 -17.29 32.29 17.58
N GLU A 499 -16.94 32.47 18.86
CA GLU A 499 -16.50 33.74 19.41
C GLU A 499 -14.97 33.91 19.31
N PHE A 500 -14.23 32.82 19.05
CA PHE A 500 -12.78 32.89 18.87
C PHE A 500 -12.40 33.60 17.58
N ASP A 501 -11.30 34.35 17.67
CA ASP A 501 -10.66 34.93 16.50
C ASP A 501 -10.29 33.84 15.49
N PHE A 502 -10.62 34.10 14.22
CA PHE A 502 -10.42 33.13 13.16
C PHE A 502 -8.94 32.74 12.95
N GLN A 503 -7.99 33.65 13.21
CA GLN A 503 -6.56 33.33 13.13
C GLN A 503 -6.14 32.37 14.24
N LEU A 504 -6.75 32.46 15.43
CA LEU A 504 -6.53 31.49 16.51
C LEU A 504 -7.13 30.12 16.15
N VAL A 505 -8.32 30.09 15.54
CA VAL A 505 -8.92 28.86 15.01
C VAL A 505 -8.02 28.22 13.95
N LEU A 506 -7.46 29.02 13.03
CA LEU A 506 -6.56 28.55 11.98
C LEU A 506 -5.25 28.00 12.57
N ARG A 507 -4.60 28.75 13.47
CA ARG A 507 -3.33 28.35 14.11
C ARG A 507 -3.47 27.14 15.02
N SER A 508 -4.60 26.99 15.70
CA SER A 508 -4.83 25.84 16.58
C SER A 508 -5.11 24.55 15.80
N GLY A 509 -5.48 24.61 14.52
CA GLY A 509 -5.82 23.42 13.74
C GLY A 509 -7.12 22.72 14.18
N ILE A 510 -7.89 23.32 15.10
CA ILE A 510 -9.12 22.73 15.68
C ILE A 510 -10.20 22.42 14.62
N TYR A 511 -10.14 23.10 13.48
CA TYR A 511 -11.07 22.90 12.37
C TYR A 511 -10.95 21.51 11.73
N HIS A 512 -9.80 20.84 11.83
CA HIS A 512 -9.61 19.48 11.31
C HIS A 512 -10.52 18.45 11.98
N PRO A 513 -10.43 18.25 13.31
CA PRO A 513 -11.29 17.28 13.97
C PRO A 513 -12.77 17.72 13.94
N LEU A 514 -13.08 19.02 13.91
CA LEU A 514 -14.46 19.50 13.70
C LEU A 514 -15.01 19.14 12.32
N TYR A 515 -14.21 19.28 11.27
CA TYR A 515 -14.59 18.85 9.93
C TYR A 515 -14.82 17.35 9.90
N TYR A 516 -13.90 16.57 10.47
CA TYR A 516 -14.04 15.12 10.57
C TYR A 516 -15.34 14.72 11.30
N LEU A 517 -15.63 15.33 12.45
CA LEU A 517 -16.88 15.13 13.18
C LEU A 517 -18.12 15.46 12.35
N SER A 518 -18.05 16.49 11.51
CA SER A 518 -19.14 16.89 10.63
C SER A 518 -19.42 15.87 9.50
N MET A 519 -18.40 15.06 9.15
CA MET A 519 -18.40 14.09 8.04
C MET A 519 -18.65 12.65 8.47
N LEU A 520 -18.60 12.34 9.77
CA LEU A 520 -18.87 10.98 10.26
C LEU A 520 -20.25 10.49 9.79
N ASP A 521 -20.27 9.62 8.78
CA ASP A 521 -21.49 8.98 8.29
C ASP A 521 -21.68 7.65 9.03
N ARG A 522 -22.71 7.56 9.87
CA ARG A 522 -23.07 6.31 10.52
C ARG A 522 -24.48 5.94 10.16
N LYS A 523 -24.62 4.71 9.68
CA LYS A 523 -25.88 4.06 9.30
C LYS A 523 -26.95 4.01 10.42
N HIS A 524 -26.59 4.34 11.67
CA HIS A 524 -27.54 4.47 12.78
C HIS A 524 -27.09 5.54 13.79
N PRO A 525 -27.47 6.82 13.64
CA PRO A 525 -27.19 7.82 14.65
C PRO A 525 -28.33 7.90 15.67
N VAL A 526 -27.98 7.98 16.96
CA VAL A 526 -28.89 8.44 18.02
C VAL A 526 -29.15 9.94 17.79
N GLU A 527 -30.38 10.42 17.98
CA GLU A 527 -30.81 11.80 17.69
C GLU A 527 -29.88 12.90 18.26
N LYS A 528 -29.28 12.66 19.43
CA LYS A 528 -28.32 13.60 20.04
C LYS A 528 -26.97 13.67 19.31
N GLU A 529 -26.52 12.60 18.67
CA GLU A 529 -25.30 12.61 17.83
C GLU A 529 -25.52 13.42 16.55
N LEU A 530 -26.76 13.45 16.02
CA LEU A 530 -27.12 14.32 14.91
C LEU A 530 -26.98 15.80 15.29
N ARG A 531 -27.25 16.20 16.55
CA ARG A 531 -27.14 17.60 16.97
C ARG A 531 -25.69 18.09 16.99
N VAL A 532 -24.77 17.33 17.60
CA VAL A 532 -23.34 17.69 17.63
C VAL A 532 -22.78 17.80 16.21
N ARG A 533 -23.10 16.83 15.34
CA ARG A 533 -22.70 16.84 13.92
C ARG A 533 -23.25 18.03 13.16
N ARG A 534 -24.54 18.33 13.32
CA ARG A 534 -25.17 19.50 12.68
C ARG A 534 -24.49 20.78 13.14
N THR A 535 -24.23 20.93 14.43
CA THR A 535 -23.56 22.13 14.95
C THR A 535 -22.12 22.23 14.44
N ALA A 536 -21.34 21.15 14.45
CA ALA A 536 -19.99 21.13 13.89
C ALA A 536 -20.01 21.47 12.40
N ARG A 537 -20.97 20.90 11.64
CA ARG A 537 -21.17 21.22 10.22
C ARG A 537 -21.53 22.69 10.00
N THR A 538 -22.47 23.24 10.76
CA THR A 538 -22.83 24.67 10.69
C THR A 538 -21.64 25.56 11.04
N LEU A 539 -20.84 25.17 12.03
CA LEU A 539 -19.65 25.91 12.42
C LEU A 539 -18.60 25.89 11.30
N VAL A 540 -18.24 24.72 10.79
CA VAL A 540 -17.30 24.60 9.67
C VAL A 540 -17.81 25.34 8.43
N GLN A 541 -19.11 25.22 8.10
CA GLN A 541 -19.72 25.97 7.01
C GLN A 541 -19.63 27.48 7.20
N SER A 542 -19.77 27.97 8.43
CA SER A 542 -19.60 29.40 8.73
C SER A 542 -18.14 29.86 8.59
N TRP A 543 -17.16 28.95 8.71
CA TRP A 543 -15.74 29.24 8.53
C TRP A 543 -15.28 29.12 7.07
N ILE A 544 -16.01 28.42 6.19
CA ILE A 544 -15.63 28.25 4.77
C ILE A 544 -15.30 29.59 4.08
N PRO A 545 -16.09 30.67 4.20
CA PRO A 545 -15.75 31.94 3.56
C PRO A 545 -14.43 32.52 4.05
N MET A 546 -14.15 32.40 5.35
CA MET A 546 -12.90 32.89 5.97
C MET A 546 -11.71 32.04 5.52
N PHE A 547 -11.87 30.71 5.50
CA PHE A 547 -10.88 29.79 4.95
C PHE A 547 -10.59 30.08 3.47
N THR A 548 -11.62 30.36 2.68
CA THR A 548 -11.50 30.70 1.26
C THR A 548 -10.73 32.01 1.07
N ALA A 549 -10.94 33.00 1.94
CA ALA A 549 -10.21 34.26 1.93
C ALA A 549 -8.71 34.09 2.25
N GLU A 550 -8.34 33.08 3.05
CA GLU A 550 -6.93 32.77 3.38
C GLU A 550 -6.22 31.86 2.38
N LEU A 551 -6.94 31.19 1.46
CA LEU A 551 -6.31 30.29 0.48
C LEU A 551 -5.16 30.92 -0.32
N PRO A 552 -5.22 32.20 -0.78
CA PRO A 552 -4.09 32.85 -1.45
C PRO A 552 -2.84 32.92 -0.58
N ASN A 553 -3.01 32.99 0.75
CA ASN A 553 -1.94 33.09 1.72
C ASN A 553 -1.38 31.74 2.17
N ARG A 554 -1.98 30.60 1.80
CA ARG A 554 -1.41 29.27 2.10
C ARG A 554 -0.50 28.82 0.97
N SER A 555 0.52 28.01 1.23
CA SER A 555 1.42 27.48 0.19
C SER A 555 1.47 25.97 0.17
N TRP A 556 0.80 25.33 1.10
CA TRP A 556 0.90 23.91 1.35
C TRP A 556 -0.50 23.29 1.36
N ARG A 557 -0.58 22.03 0.92
CA ARG A 557 -1.80 21.24 0.90
C ARG A 557 -1.53 19.89 1.57
N LEU A 558 -2.46 19.43 2.39
CA LEU A 558 -2.42 18.09 2.95
C LEU A 558 -2.79 17.04 1.89
N LYS A 559 -1.98 16.00 1.77
CA LYS A 559 -2.20 14.85 0.89
C LYS A 559 -1.83 13.57 1.63
N ALA A 560 -2.80 12.75 2.02
CA ALA A 560 -2.55 11.55 2.85
C ALA A 560 -1.51 11.80 3.98
N ASN A 561 -0.35 11.12 3.95
CA ASN A 561 0.73 11.23 4.94
C ASN A 561 1.79 12.27 4.59
N SER A 562 1.49 13.19 3.67
CA SER A 562 2.40 14.21 3.22
C SER A 562 1.74 15.57 3.10
N VAL A 563 2.58 16.56 2.86
CA VAL A 563 2.19 17.94 2.57
C VAL A 563 2.84 18.33 1.24
N VAL A 564 2.05 18.84 0.31
CA VAL A 564 2.46 19.19 -1.05
C VAL A 564 2.48 20.72 -1.19
N TYR A 565 3.55 21.26 -1.75
CA TYR A 565 3.62 22.69 -2.07
C TYR A 565 2.71 23.00 -3.27
N VAL A 566 1.93 24.08 -3.16
CA VAL A 566 1.04 24.56 -4.22
C VAL A 566 1.54 25.94 -4.65
N PRO A 567 2.10 26.12 -5.86
CA PRO A 567 2.56 27.42 -6.35
C PRO A 567 1.44 28.47 -6.35
N ARG A 568 1.75 29.77 -6.15
CA ARG A 568 0.73 30.86 -6.20
C ARG A 568 -0.11 30.91 -7.47
N HIS A 569 0.49 30.53 -8.60
CA HIS A 569 -0.16 30.55 -9.92
C HIS A 569 -0.88 29.23 -10.25
N ASP A 570 -0.85 28.24 -9.36
CA ASP A 570 -1.47 26.94 -9.61
C ASP A 570 -3.00 27.09 -9.75
N PRO A 571 -3.61 26.57 -10.84
CA PRO A 571 -5.05 26.66 -11.06
C PRO A 571 -5.87 25.99 -9.94
N PHE A 572 -5.28 25.04 -9.21
CA PHE A 572 -5.90 24.37 -8.07
C PHE A 572 -6.40 25.36 -7.02
N ARG A 573 -5.67 26.45 -6.78
CA ARG A 573 -6.03 27.50 -5.80
C ARG A 573 -7.33 28.23 -6.12
N ARG A 574 -7.73 28.26 -7.40
CA ARG A 574 -8.99 28.87 -7.86
C ARG A 574 -10.11 27.84 -7.99
N SER A 575 -9.80 26.55 -7.83
CA SER A 575 -10.79 25.49 -7.93
C SER A 575 -11.67 25.45 -6.66
N PRO A 576 -12.92 24.97 -6.75
CA PRO A 576 -13.75 24.72 -5.58
C PRO A 576 -13.16 23.67 -4.63
N ASP A 577 -12.21 22.87 -5.11
CA ASP A 577 -11.50 21.85 -4.33
C ASP A 577 -10.29 22.44 -3.57
N ALA A 578 -9.99 23.73 -3.71
CA ALA A 578 -8.89 24.41 -3.01
C ALA A 578 -8.99 24.31 -1.48
N LEU A 579 -10.18 24.09 -0.93
CA LEU A 579 -10.38 23.81 0.49
C LEU A 579 -9.68 22.53 0.96
N GLN A 580 -9.26 21.62 0.06
CA GLN A 580 -8.37 20.50 0.41
C GLN A 580 -6.99 21.00 0.89
N MET A 581 -6.56 22.23 0.55
CA MET A 581 -5.36 22.83 1.18
C MET A 581 -5.50 22.92 2.69
N ILE A 582 -6.75 23.03 3.16
CA ILE A 582 -7.11 23.24 4.55
C ILE A 582 -7.55 21.92 5.16
N PHE A 583 -8.51 21.21 4.57
CA PHE A 583 -9.09 20.00 5.16
C PHE A 583 -8.46 18.67 4.68
N GLY A 584 -7.50 18.71 3.75
CA GLY A 584 -6.90 17.54 3.11
C GLY A 584 -7.82 16.82 2.12
N ASP A 585 -7.34 15.68 1.62
CA ASP A 585 -8.03 14.85 0.60
C ASP A 585 -9.42 14.35 1.03
N GLN A 586 -9.71 14.38 2.33
CA GLN A 586 -11.02 14.01 2.87
C GLN A 586 -12.12 15.04 2.55
N TRP A 587 -11.75 16.22 2.04
CA TRP A 587 -12.71 17.21 1.56
C TRP A 587 -13.52 16.66 0.38
N ARG A 588 -14.70 16.13 0.69
CA ARG A 588 -15.78 15.95 -0.27
C ARG A 588 -16.49 17.29 -0.30
N GLY A 589 -16.28 18.11 -1.32
CA GLY A 589 -17.08 19.33 -1.50
C GLY A 589 -18.59 19.01 -1.45
N ASN A 590 -19.45 20.03 -1.54
CA ASN A 590 -20.91 19.89 -1.63
C ASN A 590 -21.39 19.18 -2.94
N LYS A 591 -20.71 18.10 -3.37
CA LYS A 591 -21.16 17.18 -4.42
C LYS A 591 -22.39 16.38 -3.98
N GLU A 592 -22.81 16.50 -2.72
CA GLU A 592 -24.17 16.18 -2.26
C GLU A 592 -25.15 17.34 -2.58
N ALA A 593 -25.27 17.73 -3.85
CA ALA A 593 -26.57 18.18 -4.33
C ALA A 593 -27.47 16.93 -4.38
N PRO A 594 -28.76 17.00 -4.03
CA PRO A 594 -29.61 15.82 -3.96
C PRO A 594 -29.68 15.14 -5.32
N LYS A 595 -28.91 14.05 -5.50
CA LYS A 595 -29.06 13.14 -6.63
C LYS A 595 -30.48 12.57 -6.50
N ALA A 596 -31.35 12.95 -7.43
CA ALA A 596 -32.63 12.28 -7.63
C ALA A 596 -32.39 10.77 -7.74
N ALA A 597 -33.28 10.01 -7.11
CA ALA A 597 -33.12 8.62 -6.74
C ALA A 597 -32.59 7.69 -7.86
N GLY A 598 -31.62 6.85 -7.50
CA GLY A 598 -31.58 5.46 -7.95
C GLY A 598 -30.37 5.03 -8.79
N VAL A 599 -29.20 4.82 -8.17
CA VAL A 599 -28.26 3.69 -8.43
C VAL A 599 -27.36 3.53 -7.18
N PRO A 600 -27.11 2.32 -6.65
CA PRO A 600 -26.20 2.14 -5.52
C PRO A 600 -24.73 2.12 -6.00
N GLU A 601 -23.93 3.10 -5.55
CA GLU A 601 -22.46 3.07 -5.69
C GLU A 601 -21.83 2.29 -4.51
N SER A 602 -20.94 1.36 -4.84
CA SER A 602 -20.18 0.54 -3.88
C SER A 602 -18.98 1.30 -3.32
N SER A 603 -18.92 1.49 -2.01
CA SER A 603 -17.83 2.18 -1.31
C SER A 603 -16.81 1.22 -0.67
N SER A 604 -15.53 1.48 -0.91
CA SER A 604 -14.38 0.79 -0.32
C SER A 604 -14.12 1.25 1.12
N LYS A 605 -13.85 0.31 2.03
CA LYS A 605 -13.52 0.57 3.44
C LYS A 605 -12.00 0.56 3.66
N PHE A 606 -11.49 1.54 4.39
CA PHE A 606 -10.16 1.54 5.01
C PHE A 606 -10.31 1.35 6.52
N SER A 607 -9.38 0.64 7.15
CA SER A 607 -9.28 0.49 8.62
C SER A 607 -7.85 0.77 9.07
N LEU A 608 -7.70 1.69 10.04
CA LEU A 608 -6.42 2.09 10.65
C LEU A 608 -6.07 1.24 11.90
N PRO A 609 -4.78 1.13 12.29
CA PRO A 609 -4.33 0.39 13.47
C PRO A 609 -4.45 1.22 14.77
N ARG A 610 -4.52 0.52 15.91
CA ARG A 610 -4.92 1.05 17.23
C ARG A 610 -3.75 1.21 18.19
N PRO A 611 -3.61 2.33 18.91
CA PRO A 611 -2.89 2.41 20.17
C PRO A 611 -3.85 2.39 21.38
N ASN A 612 -3.32 2.01 22.54
CA ASN A 612 -4.04 1.91 23.81
C ASN A 612 -3.46 2.96 24.79
N ILE A 613 -4.12 4.11 24.96
CA ILE A 613 -3.70 5.16 25.91
C ILE A 613 -4.97 5.75 26.55
N LEU A 614 -5.23 5.47 27.83
CA LEU A 614 -6.48 5.89 28.48
C LEU A 614 -6.35 6.38 29.93
N THR A 615 -5.15 6.78 30.38
CA THR A 615 -4.94 7.16 31.78
C THR A 615 -4.43 8.59 31.97
N ILE A 616 -3.84 9.21 30.93
CA ILE A 616 -3.18 10.53 31.07
C ILE A 616 -4.15 11.71 30.84
N ALA A 617 -5.17 11.55 29.99
CA ALA A 617 -6.12 12.63 29.68
C ALA A 617 -7.07 13.01 30.84
N PHE A 618 -7.25 12.13 31.84
CA PHE A 618 -8.27 12.30 32.89
C PHE A 618 -7.78 13.19 34.05
N ALA A 619 -6.47 13.24 34.33
CA ALA A 619 -5.93 14.04 35.43
C ALA A 619 -5.95 15.55 35.12
N SER A 620 -5.83 15.94 33.86
CA SER A 620 -5.95 17.33 33.41
C SER A 620 -7.39 17.86 33.40
N PHE A 621 -8.39 16.97 33.50
CA PHE A 621 -9.81 17.25 33.27
C PHE A 621 -10.50 17.98 34.45
N VAL A 622 -10.05 17.74 35.68
CA VAL A 622 -10.69 18.29 36.89
C VAL A 622 -10.18 19.71 37.22
N VAL A 623 -8.96 20.04 36.79
CA VAL A 623 -8.28 21.29 37.19
C VAL A 623 -8.68 22.48 36.31
N LEU A 624 -8.96 22.29 35.02
CA LEU A 624 -9.30 23.40 34.10
C LEU A 624 -10.80 23.68 34.02
N GLY A 625 -11.65 22.64 34.15
CA GLY A 625 -13.11 22.80 34.11
C GLY A 625 -13.68 23.63 35.27
N THR A 626 -12.97 23.68 36.41
CA THR A 626 -13.37 24.48 37.59
C THR A 626 -13.00 25.95 37.47
N LEU A 627 -12.05 26.33 36.61
CA LEU A 627 -11.61 27.72 36.44
C LEU A 627 -12.50 28.52 35.48
N TYR A 628 -13.19 27.88 34.53
CA TYR A 628 -14.00 28.58 33.52
C TYR A 628 -15.50 28.63 33.83
N THR A 629 -16.00 27.83 34.77
CA THR A 629 -17.41 27.91 35.21
C THR A 629 -17.64 28.91 36.35
N SER A 630 -16.58 29.57 36.84
CA SER A 630 -16.66 30.54 37.95
C SER A 630 -16.36 32.00 37.54
N SER A 631 -16.37 32.33 36.24
CA SER A 631 -16.20 33.69 35.72
C SER A 631 -17.40 34.11 34.88
#